data_AF-A0A7C7VQZ6-F1
#
_entry.id   AF-A0A7C7VQZ6-F1
#
_cell.length_a   1.000
_cell.length_b   1.000
_cell.length_c   1.000
_cell.angle_alpha   90.00
_cell.angle_beta   90.00
_cell.angle_gamma   90.00
#
_symmetry.space_group_name_H-M   'P 1'
#
loop_
_entity.id
_entity.type
_entity.pdbx_description
1 polymer ?
#
loop_
_entity_poly.entity_id
_entity_poly.type
_entity_poly.pdbx_seq_one_letter_code
_entity_poly.pdbx_strand_id
1 'polypeptide(L)' 'QAPVEVNRADRYALLRVPGIGPKGARRLLAARRQGRLRDLSDLRKLGIAADQAAPFILLDGRRPARQLTLWPV' A
#
# COMPACT_ATOMS: atom_id res chain seq x y z
N GLN A 1 10.53 0.47 -13.09
CA GLN A 1 9.07 0.22 -13.11
C GLN A 1 8.39 1.30 -12.29
N ALA A 2 7.20 1.75 -12.70
CA ALA A 2 6.42 2.76 -11.97
C ALA A 2 5.84 2.16 -10.68
N PRO A 3 5.57 2.99 -9.64
CA PRO A 3 4.90 2.53 -8.43
C PRO A 3 3.47 2.04 -8.74
N VAL A 4 3.03 1.02 -8.02
CA VAL A 4 1.74 0.35 -8.18
C VAL A 4 0.64 1.17 -7.50
N GLU A 5 -0.35 1.65 -8.27
CA GLU A 5 -1.52 2.33 -7.68
C GLU A 5 -2.43 1.34 -6.95
N VAL A 6 -2.46 1.42 -5.62
CA VAL A 6 -3.17 0.44 -4.79
C VAL A 6 -4.67 0.52 -4.91
N ASN A 7 -5.28 1.52 -5.54
CA ASN A 7 -6.72 1.53 -5.77
C ASN A 7 -7.12 0.95 -7.13
N ARG A 8 -6.15 0.70 -8.04
CA ARG A 8 -6.39 0.23 -9.41
C ARG A 8 -5.74 -1.11 -9.73
N ALA A 9 -4.62 -1.44 -9.10
CA ALA A 9 -3.83 -2.63 -9.41
C ALA A 9 -4.59 -3.94 -9.19
N ASP A 10 -4.45 -4.91 -10.10
CA ASP A 10 -5.04 -6.23 -9.91
C ASP A 10 -4.33 -7.05 -8.81
N ARG A 11 -4.85 -8.26 -8.53
CA ARG A 11 -4.28 -9.15 -7.51
C ARG A 11 -2.83 -9.54 -7.81
N TYR A 12 -2.49 -9.75 -9.07
CA TYR A 12 -1.15 -10.21 -9.45
C TYR A 12 -0.11 -9.11 -9.27
N ALA A 13 -0.42 -7.89 -9.71
CA ALA A 13 0.40 -6.71 -9.50
C ALA A 13 0.62 -6.43 -8.01
N LEU A 14 -0.44 -6.55 -7.18
CA LEU A 14 -0.34 -6.39 -5.73
C LEU A 14 0.60 -7.42 -5.10
N LEU A 15 0.57 -8.68 -5.54
CA LEU A 15 1.43 -9.74 -5.00
C LEU A 15 2.92 -9.56 -5.33
N ARG A 16 3.25 -8.70 -6.30
CA ARG A 16 4.64 -8.35 -6.63
C ARG A 16 5.18 -7.22 -5.75
N VAL A 17 4.33 -6.56 -4.97
CA VAL A 17 4.73 -5.47 -4.07
C VAL A 17 5.25 -6.07 -2.76
N PRO A 18 6.51 -5.76 -2.35
CA PRO A 18 7.03 -6.15 -1.05
C PRO A 18 6.09 -5.73 0.09
N GLY A 19 5.85 -6.64 1.05
CA GLY A 19 4.95 -6.41 2.17
C GLY A 19 3.45 -6.67 1.90
N ILE A 20 3.05 -6.96 0.64
CA ILE A 20 1.67 -7.35 0.29
C ILE A 20 1.59 -8.86 0.00
N GLY A 21 1.16 -9.64 1.00
CA GLY A 21 0.89 -11.07 0.83
C GLY A 21 -0.52 -11.38 0.29
N PRO A 22 -0.83 -12.66 -0.03
CA PRO A 22 -2.13 -13.07 -0.57
C PRO A 22 -3.36 -12.65 0.26
N LYS A 23 -3.25 -12.71 1.59
CA LYS A 23 -4.30 -12.28 2.52
C LYS A 23 -4.50 -10.77 2.49
N GLY A 24 -3.39 -10.02 2.49
CA GLY A 24 -3.39 -8.56 2.36
C GLY A 24 -3.99 -8.10 1.04
N ALA A 25 -3.55 -8.69 -0.08
CA ALA A 25 -4.08 -8.40 -1.41
C ALA A 25 -5.59 -8.66 -1.50
N ARG A 26 -6.08 -9.78 -0.97
CA ARG A 26 -7.52 -10.09 -0.93
C ARG A 26 -8.30 -9.05 -0.12
N ARG A 27 -7.81 -8.68 1.07
CA ARG A 27 -8.45 -7.67 1.93
C ARG A 27 -8.44 -6.29 1.29
N LEU A 28 -7.34 -5.92 0.64
CA LEU A 28 -7.20 -4.66 -0.09
C LEU A 28 -8.21 -4.57 -1.23
N LEU A 29 -8.35 -5.62 -2.04
CA LEU A 29 -9.35 -5.66 -3.12
C LEU A 29 -10.78 -5.54 -2.59
N ALA A 30 -11.08 -6.11 -1.42
CA ALA A 30 -12.37 -5.95 -0.77
C ALA A 30 -12.58 -4.51 -0.24
N ALA A 31 -11.56 -3.94 0.41
CA ALA A 31 -11.61 -2.59 0.98
C ALA A 31 -11.85 -1.51 -0.08
N ARG A 32 -11.28 -1.66 -1.29
CA ARG A 32 -11.53 -0.74 -2.43
C ARG A 32 -13.00 -0.59 -2.80
N ARG A 33 -13.81 -1.63 -2.55
CA ARG A 33 -15.26 -1.60 -2.83
C ARG A 33 -16.03 -0.76 -1.83
N GLN A 34 -15.45 -0.54 -0.64
CA GLN A 34 -16.03 0.26 0.43
C GLN A 34 -15.55 1.71 0.39
N GLY A 35 -14.35 1.95 -0.12
CA GLY A 35 -13.78 3.29 -0.25
C GLY A 35 -12.36 3.28 -0.81
N ARG A 36 -11.81 4.45 -1.10
CA ARG A 36 -10.43 4.58 -1.55
C ARG A 36 -9.45 4.52 -0.37
N LEU A 37 -8.35 3.81 -0.56
CA LEU A 37 -7.23 3.76 0.37
C LEU A 37 -6.34 4.96 0.11
N ARG A 38 -6.15 5.79 1.13
CA ARG A 38 -5.44 7.08 1.00
C ARG A 38 -4.25 7.21 1.92
N ASP A 39 -4.18 6.38 2.95
CA ASP A 39 -3.12 6.43 3.95
C ASP A 39 -2.47 5.06 4.20
N LEU A 40 -1.20 5.05 4.63
CA LEU A 40 -0.50 3.82 4.99
C LEU A 40 -1.18 3.13 6.18
N SER A 41 -1.82 3.88 7.08
CA SER A 41 -2.60 3.32 8.17
C SER A 41 -3.75 2.44 7.68
N ASP A 42 -4.37 2.74 6.53
CA ASP A 42 -5.39 1.89 5.92
C ASP A 42 -4.80 0.53 5.54
N LEU A 43 -3.60 0.51 4.97
CA LEU A 43 -2.89 -0.72 4.62
C LEU A 43 -2.51 -1.54 5.87
N ARG A 44 -2.03 -0.87 6.93
CA ARG A 44 -1.70 -1.55 8.20
C ARG A 44 -2.93 -2.24 8.79
N LYS A 45 -4.11 -1.61 8.77
CA LYS A 45 -5.38 -2.21 9.23
C LYS A 45 -5.76 -3.46 8.44
N LEU A 46 -5.35 -3.56 7.18
CA LEU A 46 -5.57 -4.74 6.33
C LEU A 46 -4.55 -5.87 6.60
N GLY A 47 -3.55 -5.62 7.44
CA GLY A 47 -2.44 -6.53 7.72
C GLY A 47 -1.36 -6.52 6.64
N ILE A 48 -1.22 -5.41 5.92
CA ILE A 48 -0.14 -5.18 4.95
C ILE A 48 1.02 -4.51 5.68
N ALA A 49 2.26 -4.96 5.41
CA ALA A 49 3.46 -4.31 5.92
C ALA A 49 3.69 -3.00 5.16
N ALA A 50 2.98 -1.95 5.58
CA ALA A 50 2.88 -0.69 4.86
C ALA A 50 4.23 0.00 4.67
N ASP A 51 5.15 -0.12 5.64
CA ASP A 51 6.47 0.51 5.56
C ASP A 51 7.37 -0.15 4.48
N GLN A 52 7.21 -1.46 4.28
CA GLN A 52 7.86 -2.22 3.20
C GLN A 52 7.22 -1.91 1.84
N ALA A 53 5.90 -1.73 1.80
CA ALA A 53 5.17 -1.45 0.57
C ALA A 53 5.30 0.00 0.10
N ALA A 54 5.44 0.95 1.02
CA ALA A 54 5.39 2.40 0.76
C ALA A 54 6.27 2.89 -0.41
N PRO A 55 7.52 2.42 -0.60
CA PRO A 55 8.36 2.86 -1.71
C PRO A 55 7.86 2.45 -3.10
N PHE A 56 7.00 1.42 -3.16
CA PHE A 56 6.60 0.75 -4.40
C PHE A 56 5.16 1.04 -4.82
N ILE A 57 4.43 1.85 -4.06
CA ILE A 57 3.00 2.06 -4.26
C ILE A 57 2.61 3.53 -4.38
N LEU A 58 1.44 3.76 -4.96
CA LEU A 58 0.69 5.01 -4.86
C LEU A 58 -0.62 4.78 -4.11
N LEU A 59 -1.04 5.81 -3.38
CA LEU A 59 -2.33 5.91 -2.69
C LEU A 59 -3.13 7.03 -3.36
N ASP A 60 -4.08 6.67 -4.22
CA ASP A 60 -4.95 7.63 -4.91
C ASP A 60 -4.15 8.64 -5.75
N GLY A 61 -3.13 8.14 -6.46
CA GLY A 61 -2.23 8.92 -7.31
C GLY A 61 -1.08 9.60 -6.57
N ARG A 62 -0.99 9.45 -5.23
CA ARG A 62 0.02 10.13 -4.41
C ARG A 62 1.01 9.14 -3.82
N ARG A 63 2.28 9.53 -3.74
CA ARG A 63 3.26 8.78 -2.96
C ARG A 63 2.91 8.93 -1.48
N PRO A 64 2.99 7.86 -0.68
CA PRO A 64 2.80 7.97 0.76
C PRO A 64 3.75 9.01 1.38
N ALA A 65 3.26 9.79 2.33
CA ALA A 65 4.11 10.71 3.07
C ALA A 65 5.17 9.92 3.83
N ARG A 66 6.45 10.29 3.63
CA ARG A 66 7.58 9.77 4.42
C ARG A 66 8.00 10.85 5.38
N GLN A 67 7.83 10.61 6.68
CA GLN A 67 8.48 11.44 7.69
C GLN A 67 9.95 11.04 7.76
N LEU A 68 10.85 11.96 7.41
CA LEU A 68 12.27 11.78 7.69
C LEU A 68 12.48 12.02 9.18
N THR A 69 13.21 11.13 9.85
CA THR A 69 13.64 11.35 11.22
C THR A 69 14.63 12.51 11.23
N LEU A 70 14.41 13.51 12.08
CA LEU A 70 15.30 14.68 12.19
C LEU A 70 16.71 14.30 12.65
N TRP A 71 16.83 13.23 13.44
CA TRP A 71 18.10 12.60 13.79
C TRP A 71 17.93 11.08 13.90
N PRO A 72 18.71 10.26 13.16
CA PRO A 72 18.81 8.85 13.44
C PRO A 72 19.65 8.69 14.71
N VAL A 73 19.00 8.41 15.83
CA VAL A 73 19.66 7.83 17.00
C VAL A 73 19.86 6.34 16.79
#